data_AF-A0A239NVM9-F1
#
_entry.id   AF-A0A239NVM9-F1
#
_cell.length_a   1.000
_cell.length_b   1.000
_cell.length_c   1.000
_cell.angle_alpha   90.00
_cell.angle_beta   90.00
_cell.angle_gamma   90.00
#
_symmetry.space_group_name_H-M   'P 1'
#
loop_
_entity.id
_entity.type
_entity.pdbx_description
1 polymer ?
#
loop_
_entity_poly.entity_id
_entity_poly.type
_entity_poly.pdbx_seq_one_letter_code
_entity_poly.pdbx_strand_id
1 'polypeptide(L)'
;MRKMSPRMTAESLPERLDELPVEPREFLALISVDFTGTYQVYLAAKDERIKMTRLSMSLLAAPFAAAIALVSAKVVSPTALTTWHAVPAYLFATVAGFGVLNVLPFLRLIEAVNAHMRTARALNNFRLLYVVQLKDHFSALGWTPNLPVDPRYPETYAPLAWPGINVMMLALVNSSYIAVGVLGLIGAEPNAALLTVVIGLLALIHYFVYYVRANVSRQRRLPHNPYHFPNVET
;
A
#
# COMPACT_ATOMS: atom_id res chain seq x y z
N MET A 1 -20.85 -36.15 -1.03
CA MET A 1 -21.42 -34.78 -1.02
C MET A 1 -21.03 -34.12 0.30
N ARG A 2 -20.19 -33.07 0.25
CA ARG A 2 -19.72 -32.34 1.44
C ARG A 2 -20.84 -31.36 1.84
N LYS A 3 -21.55 -31.60 2.95
CA LYS A 3 -22.54 -30.66 3.48
C LYS A 3 -21.82 -29.35 3.82
N MET A 4 -22.10 -28.29 3.09
CA MET A 4 -21.71 -26.93 3.51
C MET A 4 -22.54 -26.59 4.74
N SER A 5 -21.87 -26.30 5.86
CA SER A 5 -22.51 -25.74 7.05
C SER A 5 -23.23 -24.43 6.66
N PRO A 6 -24.44 -24.17 7.20
CA PRO A 6 -25.18 -22.96 6.89
C PRO A 6 -24.34 -21.74 7.29
N ARG A 7 -24.18 -20.80 6.36
CA ARG A 7 -23.64 -19.47 6.69
C ARG A 7 -24.63 -18.81 7.65
N MET A 8 -24.28 -18.69 8.92
CA MET A 8 -24.98 -17.80 9.86
C MET A 8 -24.90 -16.38 9.31
N THR A 9 -26.06 -15.77 9.10
CA THR A 9 -26.20 -14.34 8.80
C THR A 9 -25.94 -13.54 10.07
N ALA A 10 -25.46 -12.30 9.95
CA ALA A 10 -25.10 -11.46 11.10
C ALA A 10 -26.28 -11.21 12.08
N GLU A 11 -27.52 -11.38 11.64
CA GLU A 11 -28.75 -11.31 12.45
C GLU A 11 -28.96 -12.50 13.40
N SER A 12 -28.24 -13.62 13.23
CA SER A 12 -28.38 -14.82 14.08
C SER A 12 -27.31 -14.93 15.16
N LEU A 13 -26.53 -13.87 15.38
CA LEU A 13 -25.53 -13.83 16.45
C LEU A 13 -26.21 -13.35 17.74
N PRO A 14 -26.03 -14.03 18.88
CA PRO A 14 -26.63 -13.62 20.14
C PRO A 14 -26.15 -12.21 20.56
N GLU A 15 -27.06 -11.42 21.14
CA GLU A 15 -26.76 -10.06 21.62
C GLU A 15 -25.79 -10.04 22.82
N ARG A 16 -25.66 -11.17 23.53
CA ARG A 16 -24.82 -11.34 24.72
C ARG A 16 -23.83 -12.49 24.56
N LEU A 17 -22.62 -12.30 25.09
CA LEU A 17 -21.54 -13.30 25.09
C LEU A 17 -21.93 -14.61 25.80
N ASP A 18 -22.87 -14.53 26.75
CA ASP A 18 -23.33 -15.66 27.58
C ASP A 18 -24.16 -16.71 26.81
N GLU A 19 -24.66 -16.36 25.62
CA GLU A 19 -25.46 -17.23 24.76
C GLU A 19 -24.64 -17.92 23.67
N LEU A 20 -23.33 -17.66 23.61
CA LEU A 20 -22.44 -18.34 22.69
C LEU A 20 -22.22 -19.79 23.14
N PRO A 21 -22.13 -20.76 22.22
CA PRO A 21 -21.91 -22.18 22.55
C PRO A 21 -20.47 -22.48 23.00
N VAL A 22 -19.74 -21.49 23.54
CA VAL A 22 -18.32 -21.54 23.87
C VAL A 22 -18.11 -20.83 25.21
N GLU A 23 -17.34 -21.44 26.13
CA GLU A 23 -17.07 -20.81 27.43
C GLU A 23 -16.30 -19.48 27.24
N PRO A 24 -16.55 -18.45 28.07
CA PRO A 24 -15.89 -17.14 27.95
C PRO A 24 -14.35 -17.21 27.92
N ARG A 25 -13.76 -18.16 28.65
CA ARG A 25 -12.30 -18.39 28.67
C ARG A 25 -11.78 -18.93 27.34
N GLU A 26 -12.50 -19.87 26.73
CA GLU A 26 -12.17 -20.44 25.42
C GLU A 26 -12.36 -19.41 24.31
N PHE A 27 -13.41 -18.58 24.40
CA PHE A 27 -13.65 -17.47 23.50
C PHE A 27 -12.51 -16.44 23.53
N LEU A 28 -12.05 -16.04 24.73
CA LEU A 28 -10.90 -15.13 24.87
C LEU A 28 -9.61 -15.76 24.31
N ALA A 29 -9.41 -17.06 24.47
CA ALA A 29 -8.26 -17.77 23.90
C ALA A 29 -8.30 -17.75 22.36
N LEU A 30 -9.46 -18.02 21.75
CA LEU A 30 -9.65 -17.97 20.30
C LEU A 30 -9.40 -16.55 19.74
N ILE A 31 -9.96 -15.53 20.39
CA ILE A 31 -9.73 -14.12 20.01
C ILE A 31 -8.24 -13.76 20.12
N SER A 32 -7.56 -14.21 21.18
CA SER A 32 -6.14 -13.94 21.37
C SER A 32 -5.29 -14.56 20.25
N VAL A 33 -5.62 -15.79 19.84
CA VAL A 33 -4.95 -16.47 18.71
C VAL A 33 -5.19 -15.72 17.40
N ASP A 34 -6.43 -15.33 17.10
CA ASP A 34 -6.77 -14.58 15.88
C ASP A 34 -6.13 -13.19 15.84
N PHE A 35 -6.12 -12.48 16.97
CA PHE A 35 -5.43 -11.21 17.11
C PHE A 35 -3.93 -11.37 16.85
N THR A 36 -3.30 -12.36 17.49
CA THR A 36 -1.87 -12.63 17.34
C THR A 36 -1.53 -12.95 15.88
N GLY A 37 -2.31 -13.82 15.23
CA GLY A 37 -2.14 -14.13 13.81
C GLY A 37 -2.25 -12.89 12.92
N THR A 38 -3.28 -12.06 13.15
CA THR A 38 -3.48 -10.80 12.40
C THR A 38 -2.33 -9.82 12.63
N TYR A 39 -1.85 -9.70 13.87
CA TYR A 39 -0.76 -8.81 14.24
C TYR A 39 0.57 -9.24 13.59
N GLN A 40 0.86 -10.54 13.53
CA GLN A 40 2.05 -11.04 12.83
C GLN A 40 2.01 -10.70 11.34
N VAL A 41 0.85 -10.86 10.68
CA VAL A 41 0.69 -10.48 9.27
C VAL A 41 0.80 -8.96 9.08
N TYR A 42 0.32 -8.16 10.03
CA TYR A 42 0.50 -6.71 10.03
C TYR A 42 1.98 -6.30 10.09
N LEU A 43 2.77 -6.93 10.98
CA LEU A 43 4.21 -6.68 11.10
C LEU A 43 4.96 -7.12 9.84
N ALA A 44 4.68 -8.32 9.33
CA ALA A 44 5.30 -8.82 8.10
C ALA A 44 5.02 -7.90 6.90
N ALA A 45 3.78 -7.44 6.73
CA ALA A 45 3.41 -6.51 5.67
C ALA A 45 4.06 -5.12 5.82
N LYS A 46 4.26 -4.65 7.06
CA LYS A 46 5.00 -3.41 7.34
C LYS A 46 6.46 -3.53 6.91
N ASP A 47 7.11 -4.65 7.25
CA ASP A 47 8.51 -4.90 6.91
C ASP A 47 8.71 -5.10 5.41
N GLU A 48 7.81 -5.85 4.77
CA GLU A 48 7.81 -6.05 3.31
C GLU A 48 7.68 -4.71 2.57
N ARG A 49 6.79 -3.82 3.03
CA ARG A 49 6.66 -2.48 2.45
C ARG A 49 7.99 -1.72 2.46
N ILE A 50 8.68 -1.70 3.59
CA ILE A 50 9.97 -0.98 3.72
C ILE A 50 11.04 -1.63 2.82
N LYS A 51 11.11 -2.96 2.80
CA LYS A 51 12.05 -3.71 1.95
C LYS A 51 11.82 -3.43 0.46
N MET A 52 10.57 -3.48 0.01
CA MET A 52 10.21 -3.23 -1.39
C MET A 52 10.44 -1.78 -1.79
N THR A 53 10.17 -0.80 -0.92
CA THR A 53 10.52 0.60 -1.19
C THR A 53 12.03 0.77 -1.34
N ARG A 54 12.84 0.19 -0.46
CA ARG A 54 14.31 0.27 -0.55
C ARG A 54 14.84 -0.38 -1.82
N LEU A 55 14.34 -1.58 -2.15
CA LEU A 55 14.70 -2.27 -3.38
C LEU A 55 14.34 -1.44 -4.62
N SER A 56 13.15 -0.84 -4.61
CA SER A 56 12.70 0.01 -5.72
C SER A 56 13.58 1.25 -5.91
N MET A 57 13.91 1.95 -4.82
CA MET A 57 14.85 3.07 -4.86
C MET A 57 16.24 2.65 -5.32
N SER A 58 16.73 1.48 -4.89
CA SER A 58 18.02 0.95 -5.32
C SER A 58 18.05 0.65 -6.83
N LEU A 59 16.97 0.10 -7.38
CA LEU A 59 16.87 -0.17 -8.82
C LEU A 59 16.78 1.13 -9.63
N LEU A 60 16.06 2.13 -9.14
CA LEU A 60 15.99 3.45 -9.78
C LEU A 60 17.34 4.19 -9.73
N ALA A 61 18.15 3.97 -8.69
CA ALA A 61 19.47 4.57 -8.58
C ALA A 61 20.53 3.87 -9.46
N ALA A 62 20.34 2.59 -9.80
CA ALA A 62 21.34 1.77 -10.49
C ALA A 62 21.79 2.31 -11.86
N PRO A 63 20.91 2.84 -12.73
CA PRO A 63 21.34 3.47 -13.98
C PRO A 63 22.31 4.64 -13.79
N PHE A 64 22.13 5.45 -12.75
CA PHE A 64 23.05 6.55 -12.46
C PHE A 64 24.39 6.04 -11.93
N ALA A 65 24.38 5.04 -11.04
CA ALA A 65 25.61 4.42 -10.57
C ALA A 65 26.39 3.80 -11.74
N ALA A 66 25.70 3.14 -12.68
CA ALA A 66 26.31 2.62 -13.90
C ALA A 66 26.89 3.74 -14.79
N ALA A 67 26.16 4.82 -14.99
CA ALA A 67 26.64 5.97 -15.76
C ALA A 67 27.89 6.60 -15.12
N ILE A 68 27.90 6.81 -13.79
CA ILE A 68 29.05 7.33 -13.05
C ILE A 68 30.25 6.40 -13.18
N ALA A 69 30.05 5.08 -13.07
CA ALA A 69 31.13 4.10 -13.22
C ALA A 69 31.73 4.12 -14.63
N LEU A 70 30.89 4.19 -15.66
CA LEU A 70 31.32 4.25 -17.06
C LEU A 70 32.07 5.54 -17.41
N VAL A 71 31.63 6.67 -16.87
CA VAL A 71 32.35 7.95 -16.99
C VAL A 71 33.68 7.88 -16.25
N SER A 72 33.71 7.33 -15.04
CA SER A 72 34.93 7.19 -14.23
C SER A 72 35.95 6.26 -14.89
N ALA A 73 35.48 5.21 -15.57
CA ALA A 73 36.30 4.30 -16.37
C ALA A 73 36.71 4.88 -17.74
N LYS A 74 36.34 6.13 -18.05
CA LYS A 74 36.59 6.80 -19.34
C LYS A 74 36.00 6.07 -20.56
N VAL A 75 34.99 5.22 -20.34
CA VAL A 75 34.23 4.56 -21.43
C VAL A 75 33.28 5.55 -22.08
N VAL A 76 32.75 6.51 -21.30
CA VAL A 76 31.86 7.58 -21.76
C VAL A 76 32.48 8.93 -21.43
N SER A 77 32.53 9.83 -22.43
CA SER A 77 32.91 11.22 -22.18
C SER A 77 31.81 11.95 -21.39
N PRO A 78 32.12 12.72 -20.34
CA PRO A 78 31.14 13.57 -19.66
C PRO A 78 30.40 14.52 -20.62
N THR A 79 31.09 15.01 -21.65
CA THR A 79 30.49 15.89 -22.67
C THR A 79 29.45 15.19 -23.53
N ALA A 80 29.48 13.86 -23.61
CA ALA A 80 28.48 13.09 -24.31
C ALA A 80 27.14 13.04 -23.56
N LEU A 81 27.13 13.32 -22.25
CA LEU A 81 25.94 13.34 -21.41
C LEU A 81 25.21 14.69 -21.41
N THR A 82 25.79 15.73 -22.02
CA THR A 82 25.17 17.06 -22.07
C THR A 82 24.18 17.22 -23.22
N THR A 83 24.26 16.33 -24.22
CA THR A 83 23.40 16.37 -25.41
C THR A 83 22.80 15.00 -25.66
N TRP A 84 21.50 14.94 -25.90
CA TRP A 84 20.75 13.69 -26.04
C TRP A 84 21.35 12.75 -27.11
N HIS A 85 21.81 13.31 -28.23
CA HIS A 85 22.43 12.58 -29.34
C HIS A 85 23.74 11.91 -29.03
N ALA A 86 24.52 12.51 -28.14
CA ALA A 86 25.84 11.99 -27.83
C ALA A 86 25.76 10.87 -26.79
N VAL A 87 24.61 10.73 -26.10
CA VAL A 87 24.40 9.67 -25.10
C VAL A 87 24.38 8.31 -25.79
N PRO A 88 25.25 7.37 -25.40
CA PRO A 88 25.24 6.03 -25.96
C PRO A 88 23.93 5.29 -25.71
N ALA A 89 23.41 4.59 -26.73
CA ALA A 89 22.14 3.88 -26.68
C ALA A 89 22.04 2.86 -25.52
N TYR A 90 23.15 2.23 -25.12
CA TYR A 90 23.15 1.29 -24.00
C TYR A 90 22.84 1.94 -22.63
N LEU A 91 23.08 3.25 -22.46
CA LEU A 91 22.66 3.95 -21.24
C LEU A 91 21.14 4.09 -21.20
N PHE A 92 20.51 4.42 -22.33
CA PHE A 92 19.05 4.42 -22.44
C PHE A 92 18.46 3.02 -22.24
N ALA A 93 19.10 1.98 -22.78
CA ALA A 93 18.75 0.59 -22.52
C ALA A 93 18.80 0.24 -21.03
N THR A 94 19.82 0.72 -20.32
CA THR A 94 19.97 0.52 -18.87
C THR A 94 18.84 1.19 -18.11
N VAL A 95 18.53 2.45 -18.42
CA VAL A 95 17.41 3.19 -17.81
C VAL A 95 16.08 2.47 -18.03
N ALA A 96 15.78 2.07 -19.27
CA ALA A 96 14.56 1.32 -19.59
C ALA A 96 14.52 -0.03 -18.88
N GLY A 97 15.62 -0.80 -18.93
CA GLY A 97 15.72 -2.13 -18.34
C GLY A 97 15.50 -2.12 -16.83
N PHE A 98 16.15 -1.20 -16.10
CA PHE A 98 15.93 -1.06 -14.66
C PHE A 98 14.52 -0.54 -14.32
N GLY A 99 13.94 0.34 -15.14
CA GLY A 99 12.54 0.76 -15.00
C GLY A 99 11.55 -0.41 -15.15
N VAL A 100 11.80 -1.32 -16.11
CA VAL A 100 10.99 -2.53 -16.30
C VAL A 100 11.20 -3.52 -15.15
N LEU A 101 12.44 -3.77 -14.73
CA LEU A 101 12.75 -4.65 -13.59
C LEU A 101 12.08 -4.17 -12.30
N ASN A 102 12.00 -2.85 -12.11
CA ASN A 102 11.39 -2.23 -10.95
C ASN A 102 9.86 -2.38 -10.89
N VAL A 103 9.21 -2.87 -11.95
CA VAL A 103 7.78 -3.23 -11.91
C VAL A 103 7.51 -4.34 -10.88
N LEU A 104 8.41 -5.31 -10.74
CA LEU A 104 8.24 -6.43 -9.80
C LEU A 104 8.18 -6.00 -8.32
N PRO A 105 9.18 -5.29 -7.77
CA PRO A 105 9.11 -4.80 -6.39
C PRO A 105 7.96 -3.79 -6.21
N PHE A 106 7.58 -3.05 -7.26
CA PHE A 106 6.44 -2.14 -7.21
C PHE A 106 5.10 -2.89 -7.03
N LEU A 107 4.88 -4.00 -7.76
CA LEU A 107 3.69 -4.84 -7.57
C LEU A 107 3.64 -5.42 -6.15
N ARG A 108 4.77 -5.94 -5.66
CA ARG A 108 4.90 -6.44 -4.27
C ARG A 108 4.66 -5.35 -3.24
N LEU A 109 5.13 -4.14 -3.48
CA LEU A 109 4.88 -2.98 -2.61
C LEU A 109 3.38 -2.68 -2.49
N ILE A 110 2.64 -2.72 -3.60
CA ILE A 110 1.18 -2.52 -3.61
C ILE A 110 0.48 -3.60 -2.77
N GLU A 111 0.87 -4.87 -2.95
CA GLU A 111 0.32 -5.99 -2.18
C GLU A 111 0.60 -5.83 -0.67
N ALA A 112 1.83 -5.48 -0.31
CA ALA A 112 2.23 -5.24 1.07
C ALA A 112 1.47 -4.06 1.70
N VAL A 113 1.29 -2.95 0.98
CA VAL A 113 0.49 -1.80 1.43
C VAL A 113 -0.97 -2.22 1.66
N ASN A 114 -1.56 -2.98 0.73
CA ASN A 114 -2.93 -3.46 0.87
C ASN A 114 -3.08 -4.46 2.03
N ALA A 115 -2.13 -5.37 2.21
CA ALA A 115 -2.12 -6.31 3.32
C ALA A 115 -2.02 -5.59 4.66
N HIS A 116 -1.06 -4.68 4.80
CA HIS A 116 -0.85 -3.88 6.00
C HIS A 116 -2.10 -3.07 6.39
N MET A 117 -2.80 -2.50 5.41
CA MET A 117 -4.00 -1.72 5.69
C MET A 117 -5.23 -2.57 6.02
N ARG A 118 -5.37 -3.74 5.38
CA ARG A 118 -6.42 -4.71 5.73
C ARG A 118 -6.25 -5.22 7.16
N THR A 119 -5.02 -5.56 7.54
CA THR A 119 -4.73 -6.04 8.91
C THR A 119 -4.82 -4.92 9.93
N ALA A 120 -4.40 -3.69 9.61
CA ALA A 120 -4.63 -2.53 10.48
C ALA A 120 -6.12 -2.31 10.78
N ARG A 121 -7.00 -2.45 9.79
CA ARG A 121 -8.45 -2.38 9.98
C ARG A 121 -8.96 -3.53 10.85
N ALA A 122 -8.49 -4.76 10.60
CA ALA A 122 -8.89 -5.92 11.41
C ALA A 122 -8.49 -5.75 12.88
N LEU A 123 -7.27 -5.26 13.16
CA LEU A 123 -6.81 -4.94 14.52
C LEU A 123 -7.66 -3.85 15.18
N ASN A 124 -8.06 -2.83 14.43
CA ASN A 124 -8.95 -1.78 14.93
C ASN A 124 -10.36 -2.33 15.23
N ASN A 125 -10.87 -3.25 14.43
CA ASN A 125 -12.14 -3.94 14.69
C ASN A 125 -12.08 -4.78 15.97
N PHE A 126 -10.98 -5.49 16.23
CA PHE A 126 -10.79 -6.19 17.52
C PHE A 126 -10.85 -5.23 18.70
N ARG A 127 -10.21 -4.05 18.57
CA ARG A 127 -10.26 -3.01 19.60
C ARG A 127 -11.67 -2.46 19.82
N LEU A 128 -12.43 -2.25 18.75
CA LEU A 128 -13.85 -1.87 18.85
C LEU A 128 -14.67 -2.93 19.58
N LEU A 129 -14.48 -4.22 19.26
CA LEU A 129 -15.18 -5.32 19.94
C LEU A 129 -14.92 -5.31 21.45
N TYR A 130 -13.67 -5.13 21.88
CA TYR A 130 -13.33 -5.04 23.31
C TYR A 130 -13.99 -3.85 24.00
N VAL A 131 -13.97 -2.67 23.35
CA VAL A 131 -14.55 -1.44 23.91
C VAL A 131 -16.07 -1.50 23.98
N VAL A 132 -16.75 -2.29 23.15
CA VAL A 132 -18.21 -2.45 23.18
C VAL A 132 -18.63 -3.56 24.12
N GLN A 133 -18.11 -4.77 23.93
CA GLN A 133 -18.62 -5.94 24.62
C GLN A 133 -17.97 -6.21 25.98
N LEU A 134 -16.77 -5.67 26.23
CA LEU A 134 -16.05 -5.87 27.48
C LEU A 134 -15.85 -4.56 28.26
N LYS A 135 -16.56 -3.48 27.87
CA LYS A 135 -16.46 -2.16 28.51
C LYS A 135 -16.61 -2.23 30.02
N ASP A 136 -17.66 -2.89 30.49
CA ASP A 136 -18.02 -2.92 31.90
C ASP A 136 -16.98 -3.70 32.71
N HIS A 137 -16.49 -4.81 32.16
CA HIS A 137 -15.44 -5.65 32.76
C HIS A 137 -14.10 -4.90 32.86
N PHE A 138 -13.69 -4.18 31.81
CA PHE A 138 -12.44 -3.42 31.83
C PHE A 138 -12.53 -2.14 32.66
N SER A 139 -13.70 -1.49 32.68
CA SER A 139 -13.92 -0.29 33.48
C SER A 139 -13.85 -0.58 34.98
N ALA A 140 -14.36 -1.73 35.42
CA ALA A 140 -14.23 -2.21 36.79
C ALA A 140 -12.77 -2.49 37.20
N LEU A 141 -11.90 -2.79 36.23
CA LEU A 141 -10.47 -3.00 36.43
C LEU A 141 -9.64 -1.70 36.27
N GLY A 142 -10.29 -0.56 36.05
CA GLY A 142 -9.62 0.73 35.82
C GLY A 142 -8.79 0.79 34.55
N TRP A 143 -8.97 -0.17 33.63
CA TRP A 143 -8.18 -0.26 32.40
C TRP A 143 -8.84 0.55 31.28
N THR A 144 -8.02 1.31 30.54
CA THR A 144 -8.44 2.06 29.35
C THR A 144 -7.50 1.77 28.17
N PRO A 145 -7.99 1.78 26.92
CA PRO A 145 -7.13 1.61 25.76
C PRO A 145 -6.13 2.76 25.63
N ASN A 146 -4.84 2.44 25.45
CA ASN A 146 -3.76 3.43 25.30
C ASN A 146 -3.85 4.28 24.01
N LEU A 147 -4.71 3.89 23.06
CA LEU A 147 -4.94 4.61 21.82
C LEU A 147 -6.45 4.84 21.66
N PRO A 148 -6.88 6.00 21.13
CA PRO A 148 -8.27 6.19 20.74
C PRO A 148 -8.66 5.14 19.70
N VAL A 149 -9.90 4.67 19.79
CA VAL A 149 -10.47 3.74 18.81
C VAL A 149 -11.27 4.58 17.82
N ASP A 150 -10.80 4.62 16.57
CA ASP A 150 -11.45 5.39 15.51
C ASP A 150 -12.12 4.43 14.52
N PRO A 151 -13.45 4.38 14.40
CA PRO A 151 -14.17 3.55 13.44
C PRO A 151 -13.79 3.80 11.96
N ARG A 152 -13.23 4.97 11.68
CA ARG A 152 -12.80 5.37 10.33
C ARG A 152 -11.37 4.93 10.02
N TYR A 153 -10.62 4.46 11.03
CA TYR A 153 -9.25 4.00 10.87
C TYR A 153 -9.16 2.57 10.27
N PRO A 154 -8.21 2.34 9.35
CA PRO A 154 -7.39 3.34 8.67
C PRO A 154 -8.20 4.09 7.60
N GLU A 155 -7.92 5.39 7.41
CA GLU A 155 -8.51 6.29 6.40
C GLU A 155 -8.15 5.92 4.94
N THR A 156 -8.01 4.62 4.65
CA THR A 156 -7.28 4.06 3.51
C THR A 156 -7.78 4.48 2.14
N TYR A 157 -8.95 5.11 2.05
CA TYR A 157 -9.56 5.54 0.80
C TYR A 157 -9.83 7.04 0.75
N ALA A 158 -9.22 7.82 1.64
CA ALA A 158 -9.04 9.24 1.40
C ALA A 158 -8.15 9.38 0.15
N PRO A 159 -8.58 10.08 -0.92
CA PRO A 159 -7.86 10.18 -2.19
C PRO A 159 -6.46 10.80 -2.13
N LEU A 160 -5.91 11.11 -0.95
CA LEU A 160 -4.63 11.77 -0.73
C LEU A 160 -3.90 11.25 0.52
N ALA A 161 -4.26 10.06 1.02
CA ALA A 161 -3.53 9.48 2.14
C ALA A 161 -2.06 9.23 1.74
N TRP A 162 -1.13 9.50 2.67
CA TRP A 162 0.32 9.40 2.46
C TRP A 162 0.82 8.10 1.82
N PRO A 163 0.28 6.91 2.16
CA PRO A 163 0.64 5.67 1.48
C PRO A 163 0.29 5.67 -0.01
N GLY A 164 -0.84 6.25 -0.41
CA GLY A 164 -1.27 6.34 -1.80
C GLY A 164 -0.41 7.30 -2.61
N ILE A 165 -0.05 8.45 -2.03
CA ILE A 165 0.84 9.43 -2.67
C ILE A 165 2.22 8.83 -2.93
N ASN A 166 2.79 8.09 -1.96
CA ASN A 166 4.09 7.44 -2.13
C ASN A 166 4.09 6.42 -3.29
N VAL A 167 3.03 5.62 -3.40
CA VAL A 167 2.87 4.66 -4.51
C VAL A 167 2.74 5.39 -5.85
N MET A 168 1.96 6.47 -5.90
CA MET A 168 1.77 7.27 -7.11
C MET A 168 3.07 7.94 -7.58
N MET A 169 3.84 8.52 -6.65
CA MET A 169 5.14 9.12 -6.94
C MET A 169 6.13 8.09 -7.48
N LEU A 170 6.24 6.92 -6.85
CA LEU A 170 7.10 5.83 -7.35
C LEU A 170 6.68 5.35 -8.74
N ALA A 171 5.38 5.20 -8.98
CA ALA A 171 4.85 4.79 -10.29
C ALA A 171 5.19 5.82 -11.39
N LEU A 172 5.05 7.11 -11.07
CA LEU A 172 5.37 8.21 -11.98
C LEU A 172 6.87 8.23 -12.32
N VAL A 173 7.74 8.15 -11.31
CA VAL A 173 9.19 8.10 -11.52
C VAL A 173 9.55 6.89 -12.37
N ASN A 174 9.02 5.70 -12.05
CA ASN A 174 9.30 4.48 -12.80
C ASN A 174 8.86 4.57 -14.26
N SER A 175 7.64 5.06 -14.50
CA SER A 175 7.11 5.22 -15.86
C SER A 175 7.88 6.27 -16.66
N SER A 176 8.36 7.32 -15.98
CA SER A 176 9.22 8.34 -16.61
C SER A 176 10.56 7.75 -17.04
N TYR A 177 11.15 6.84 -16.24
CA TYR A 177 12.38 6.13 -16.64
C TYR A 177 12.15 5.29 -17.89
N ILE A 178 11.08 4.51 -17.90
CA ILE A 178 10.73 3.67 -19.06
C ILE A 178 10.54 4.57 -20.29
N ALA A 179 9.79 5.67 -20.17
CA ALA A 179 9.57 6.60 -21.27
C ALA A 179 10.88 7.21 -21.79
N VAL A 180 11.74 7.73 -20.90
CA VAL A 180 13.05 8.31 -21.27
C VAL A 180 13.95 7.28 -21.95
N GLY A 181 14.04 6.08 -21.38
CA GLY A 181 14.85 5.00 -21.96
C GLY A 181 14.34 4.55 -23.33
N VAL A 182 13.02 4.40 -23.50
CA VAL A 182 12.41 4.03 -24.78
C VAL A 182 12.60 5.13 -25.83
N LEU A 183 12.38 6.40 -25.48
CA LEU A 183 12.58 7.53 -26.38
C LEU A 183 14.03 7.61 -26.88
N GLY A 184 15.00 7.37 -25.99
CA GLY A 184 16.42 7.34 -26.38
C GLY A 184 16.76 6.15 -27.28
N LEU A 185 16.16 4.97 -27.03
CA LEU A 185 16.39 3.77 -27.86
C LEU A 185 15.83 3.90 -29.28
N ILE A 186 14.71 4.60 -29.46
CA ILE A 186 14.13 4.85 -30.79
C ILE A 186 14.79 6.04 -31.52
N GLY A 187 15.78 6.68 -30.89
CA GLY A 187 16.46 7.85 -31.45
C GLY A 187 15.60 9.10 -31.52
N ALA A 188 14.53 9.19 -30.73
CA ALA A 188 13.70 10.40 -30.67
C ALA A 188 14.47 11.54 -30.00
N GLU A 189 14.18 12.78 -30.39
CA GLU A 189 14.78 14.01 -29.86
C GLU A 189 13.74 14.79 -29.04
N PRO A 190 13.35 14.29 -27.85
CA PRO A 190 12.31 14.96 -27.11
C PRO A 190 12.85 16.28 -26.55
N ASN A 191 12.27 17.39 -26.99
CA ASN A 191 12.47 18.67 -26.33
C ASN A 191 11.86 18.63 -24.90
N ALA A 192 12.29 19.56 -24.04
CA ALA A 192 11.83 19.61 -22.65
C ALA A 192 10.29 19.70 -22.53
N ALA A 193 9.64 20.38 -23.47
CA ALA A 193 8.19 20.49 -23.52
C ALA A 193 7.53 19.12 -23.74
N LEU A 194 8.03 18.32 -24.69
CA LEU A 194 7.51 16.98 -24.96
C LEU A 194 7.71 16.06 -23.75
N LEU A 195 8.89 16.07 -23.11
CA LEU A 195 9.12 15.30 -21.88
C LEU A 195 8.13 15.69 -20.77
N THR A 196 7.90 16.99 -20.59
CA THR A 196 6.95 17.50 -19.60
C THR A 196 5.52 17.04 -19.89
N VAL A 197 5.10 17.09 -21.17
CA VAL A 197 3.79 16.60 -21.59
C VAL A 197 3.66 15.09 -21.36
N VAL A 198 4.67 14.30 -21.73
CA VAL A 198 4.65 12.84 -21.51
C VAL A 198 4.57 12.51 -20.03
N ILE A 199 5.40 13.13 -19.19
CA ILE A 199 5.39 12.92 -17.73
C ILE A 199 4.05 13.39 -17.13
N GLY A 200 3.51 14.52 -17.60
CA GLY A 200 2.20 15.02 -17.18
C GLY A 200 1.07 14.06 -17.53
N LEU A 201 1.05 13.51 -18.76
CA LEU A 201 0.08 12.50 -19.18
C LEU A 201 0.21 11.21 -18.34
N LEU A 202 1.44 10.76 -18.08
CA LEU A 202 1.67 9.63 -17.18
C LEU A 202 1.12 9.93 -15.78
N ALA A 203 1.38 11.12 -15.22
CA ALA A 203 0.86 11.51 -13.90
C ALA A 203 -0.68 11.50 -13.87
N LEU A 204 -1.32 12.02 -14.91
CA LEU A 204 -2.78 12.00 -15.05
C LEU A 204 -3.34 10.59 -15.13
N ILE A 205 -2.70 9.69 -15.90
CA ILE A 205 -3.09 8.28 -16.00
C ILE A 205 -2.99 7.61 -14.62
N HIS A 206 -1.86 7.77 -13.92
CA HIS A 206 -1.68 7.19 -12.59
C HIS A 206 -2.68 7.74 -11.59
N TYR A 207 -2.93 9.05 -11.60
CA TYR A 207 -3.93 9.69 -10.76
C TYR A 207 -5.33 9.16 -11.05
N PHE A 208 -5.74 9.08 -12.33
CA PHE A 208 -7.05 8.58 -12.72
C PHE A 208 -7.27 7.13 -12.29
N VAL A 209 -6.29 6.26 -12.55
CA VAL A 209 -6.34 4.85 -12.12
C VAL A 209 -6.45 4.75 -10.59
N TYR A 210 -5.66 5.54 -9.87
CA TYR A 210 -5.71 5.59 -8.40
C TYR A 210 -7.08 6.07 -7.90
N TYR A 211 -7.59 7.17 -8.46
CA TYR A 211 -8.87 7.78 -8.08
C TYR A 211 -10.05 6.82 -8.30
N VAL A 212 -10.12 6.16 -9.47
CA VAL A 212 -11.15 5.17 -9.78
C VAL A 212 -11.09 4.01 -8.79
N ARG A 213 -9.90 3.45 -8.52
CA ARG A 213 -9.76 2.34 -7.58
C ARG A 213 -10.09 2.72 -6.13
N ALA A 214 -9.69 3.91 -5.70
CA ALA A 214 -10.00 4.42 -4.36
C ALA A 214 -11.52 4.60 -4.19
N ASN A 215 -12.21 5.18 -5.16
CA ASN A 215 -13.66 5.40 -5.10
C ASN A 215 -14.48 4.09 -5.16
N VAL A 216 -14.11 3.15 -6.05
CA VAL A 216 -14.74 1.81 -6.09
C VAL A 216 -14.58 1.10 -4.75
N SER A 217 -13.42 1.25 -4.10
CA SER A 217 -13.17 0.63 -2.80
C SER A 217 -13.89 1.33 -1.65
N ARG A 218 -14.11 2.66 -1.73
CA ARG A 218 -14.91 3.43 -0.77
C ARG A 218 -16.38 3.02 -0.78
N GLN A 219 -16.97 2.83 -1.96
CA GLN A 219 -18.36 2.40 -2.11
C GLN A 219 -18.63 1.00 -1.52
N ARG A 220 -17.63 0.12 -1.52
CA ARG A 220 -17.73 -1.23 -0.92
C ARG A 220 -17.64 -1.24 0.62
N ARG A 221 -17.40 -0.09 1.27
CA ARG A 221 -16.91 -0.03 2.67
C ARG A 221 -17.81 0.61 3.70
N LEU A 222 -19.07 0.88 3.41
CA LEU A 222 -20.07 1.11 4.46
C LEU A 222 -20.90 -0.16 4.66
N PRO A 223 -20.42 -1.16 5.43
CA PRO A 223 -21.37 -2.02 6.11
C PRO A 223 -22.21 -1.08 6.99
N HIS A 224 -23.54 -1.21 6.89
CA HIS A 224 -24.48 -0.54 7.78
C HIS A 224 -23.96 -0.67 9.21
N ASN A 225 -23.72 0.45 9.92
CA ASN A 225 -23.18 0.43 11.29
C ASN A 225 -24.19 -0.30 12.19
N PRO A 226 -24.03 -1.60 12.48
CA PRO A 226 -25.05 -2.36 13.20
C PRO A 226 -25.02 -2.04 14.69
N TYR A 227 -23.97 -1.34 15.16
CA TYR A 227 -23.65 -1.13 16.56
C TYR A 227 -23.91 0.31 17.03
N HIS A 228 -24.54 1.15 16.20
CA HIS A 228 -24.97 2.53 16.55
C HIS A 228 -23.93 3.38 17.32
N PHE A 229 -22.63 3.25 17.01
CA PHE A 229 -21.64 4.15 17.60
C PHE A 229 -22.01 5.62 17.34
N PRO A 230 -22.13 6.46 18.40
CA PRO A 230 -22.10 7.90 18.17
C PRO A 230 -20.75 8.24 17.54
N ASN A 231 -20.75 9.08 16.51
CA ASN A 231 -19.51 9.67 16.00
C ASN A 231 -18.91 10.51 17.15
N VAL A 232 -18.00 9.93 17.93
CA VAL A 232 -17.27 10.67 18.96
C VAL A 232 -16.07 11.31 18.27
N GLU A 233 -16.35 12.40 17.55
CA GLU A 233 -15.34 13.40 17.23
C GLU A 233 -15.29 14.35 18.43
N THR A 234 -14.16 14.35 19.15
CA THR A 234 -13.74 15.44 20.05
C THR A 234 -12.38 15.92 19.58
#